data_AF-A0A2D5YJT0-F1
#
_entry.id   AF-A0A2D5YJT0-F1
#
_cell.length_a   1.000
_cell.length_b   1.000
_cell.length_c   1.000
_cell.angle_alpha   90.00
_cell.angle_beta   90.00
_cell.angle_gamma   90.00
#
_symmetry.space_group_name_H-M   'P 1'
#
loop_
_entity.id
_entity.type
_entity.pdbx_description
1 polymer ?
#
loop_
_entity_poly.entity_id
_entity_poly.type
_entity_poly.pdbx_seq_one_letter_code
_entity_poly.pdbx_strand_id
1 'polypeptide(L)'
;MSGLVECVPNFSEGRDRKVIDTIAAAITAVEGTKVLDIDMGGETNRTVVTFVAPPESVGDAAFAGVAKAVELIDMSSHTGAHPRMGATDVLPFVPVSGVTMDDCIAIAHATGERIGSELGIPVWFYEEAARSPEFRNLARVRAGEYEGLAKRLDEGKPDAGPSEFNARSGATAIGAREFLIAWNINLNTRDRVYANEIAYELRERGRWKRGESPDTFYYKGDVVYFAEGEFPCGNCDFEAGDFEALADHYTDEHDGDLAAAYRARGLEPEALVGKPVYKDGRFKNLKGIGWEIPEYGCAQLSFNVTNFRTTPLHAVFDAACAEAQQRGIRVTGSEIVGLVPWEPLRQAAVHYLRRMGKSPGLPVPDLAEVAIQSLGLRDVADFNPTSKVLGMPKQEGELVNRVTFDFVDEVSRDSPAPGGGSVAALAGALGAALGTMVANLSATKGKQAANYEQLAAVAERGQAVKDTLIAGVDADTSAFDGVIAAMRMPKDSDEQHATRDAALESGYRAATMVPLATVEQCRDALTVCSEMAGMMDSAMASDVGSGALLAQAGARSAAYNVRINLKEIPDEKFCSETDDALNTLLGECDSLAATVMEAVEATLHN
;
A
#
# COMPACT_ATOMS: atom_id res chain seq x y z
N MET A 1 -21.90 2.64 1.36
CA MET A 1 -20.97 1.49 1.52
C MET A 1 -20.80 1.26 3.00
N SER A 2 -20.97 0.03 3.49
CA SER A 2 -20.56 -0.33 4.84
C SER A 2 -19.05 -0.10 4.96
N GLY A 3 -18.58 0.49 6.05
CA GLY A 3 -17.15 0.71 6.26
C GLY A 3 -16.38 -0.62 6.32
N LEU A 4 -15.06 -0.57 6.20
CA LEU A 4 -14.16 -1.71 6.38
C LEU A 4 -13.08 -1.38 7.40
N VAL A 5 -12.88 -2.31 8.33
CA VAL A 5 -11.81 -2.28 9.33
C VAL A 5 -10.93 -3.51 9.13
N GLU A 6 -9.62 -3.30 9.10
CA GLU A 6 -8.65 -4.38 9.18
C GLU A 6 -8.34 -4.68 10.64
N CYS A 7 -8.31 -5.96 11.00
CA CYS A 7 -7.83 -6.41 12.29
C CYS A 7 -6.66 -7.39 12.08
N VAL A 8 -5.59 -7.20 12.85
CA VAL A 8 -4.32 -7.93 12.65
C VAL A 8 -3.88 -8.63 13.94
N PRO A 9 -4.66 -9.58 14.49
CA PRO A 9 -4.31 -10.29 15.70
C PRO A 9 -3.01 -11.07 15.59
N ASN A 10 -2.26 -11.08 16.70
CA ASN A 10 -0.97 -11.74 16.85
C ASN A 10 -1.09 -12.87 17.85
N PHE A 11 -1.10 -14.09 17.35
CA PHE A 11 -1.24 -15.28 18.17
C PHE A 11 0.13 -15.86 18.50
N SER A 12 0.33 -16.26 19.76
CA SER A 12 1.57 -16.90 20.24
C SER A 12 1.57 -18.39 19.90
N GLU A 13 1.53 -18.69 18.61
CA GLU A 13 1.66 -20.02 18.02
C GLU A 13 2.17 -19.82 16.59
N GLY A 14 3.24 -20.49 16.19
CA GLY A 14 3.82 -20.38 14.84
C GLY A 14 4.24 -21.71 14.23
N ARG A 15 3.97 -22.83 14.91
CA ARG A 15 4.46 -24.17 14.58
C ARG A 15 3.33 -25.15 14.27
N ASP A 16 2.22 -25.10 15.00
CA ASP A 16 1.04 -25.94 14.75
C ASP A 16 0.02 -25.23 13.86
N ARG A 17 0.03 -25.60 12.57
CA ARG A 17 -0.92 -25.08 11.58
C ARG A 17 -2.37 -25.38 11.93
N LYS A 18 -2.68 -26.51 12.59
CA LYS A 18 -4.07 -26.87 12.93
C LYS A 18 -4.66 -25.94 13.97
N VAL A 19 -3.85 -25.50 14.94
CA VAL A 19 -4.27 -24.51 15.94
C VAL A 19 -4.65 -23.22 15.24
N ILE A 20 -3.78 -22.72 14.36
CA ILE A 20 -4.01 -21.49 13.61
C ILE A 20 -5.22 -21.60 12.67
N ASP A 21 -5.35 -22.68 11.91
CA ASP A 21 -6.50 -22.87 11.03
C ASP A 21 -7.82 -22.93 11.82
N THR A 22 -7.80 -23.48 13.03
CA THR A 22 -8.98 -23.51 13.92
C THR A 22 -9.33 -22.11 14.44
N ILE A 23 -8.33 -21.31 14.79
CA ILE A 23 -8.53 -19.90 15.19
C ILE A 23 -9.07 -19.09 14.01
N ALA A 24 -8.49 -19.24 12.83
CA ALA A 24 -8.94 -18.57 11.61
C ALA A 24 -10.37 -18.96 11.23
N ALA A 25 -10.75 -20.24 11.41
CA ALA A 25 -12.13 -20.69 11.19
C ALA A 25 -13.13 -20.06 12.16
N ALA A 26 -12.73 -19.79 13.41
CA ALA A 26 -13.58 -19.08 14.36
C ALA A 26 -13.79 -17.60 13.95
N ILE A 27 -12.75 -16.97 13.41
CA ILE A 27 -12.81 -15.60 12.87
C ILE A 27 -13.75 -15.55 11.64
N THR A 28 -13.59 -16.46 10.68
CA THR A 28 -14.40 -16.48 9.45
C THR A 28 -15.84 -16.95 9.65
N ALA A 29 -16.16 -17.57 10.78
CA ALA A 29 -17.53 -17.93 11.13
C ALA A 29 -18.42 -16.70 11.43
N VAL A 30 -17.81 -15.54 11.70
CA VAL A 30 -18.54 -14.27 11.89
C VAL A 30 -18.88 -13.66 10.54
N GLU A 31 -20.16 -13.36 10.33
CA GLU A 31 -20.68 -12.81 9.08
C GLU A 31 -19.99 -11.49 8.68
N GLY A 32 -19.69 -11.37 7.38
CA GLY A 32 -18.96 -10.22 6.83
C GLY A 32 -17.44 -10.26 7.00
N THR A 33 -16.89 -11.30 7.65
CA THR A 33 -15.44 -11.43 7.87
C THR A 33 -14.73 -12.15 6.74
N LYS A 34 -13.58 -11.61 6.33
CA LYS A 34 -12.68 -12.25 5.36
C LYS A 34 -11.24 -12.23 5.86
N VAL A 35 -10.68 -13.40 6.12
CA VAL A 35 -9.23 -13.56 6.36
C VAL A 35 -8.49 -13.34 5.05
N LEU A 36 -7.53 -12.42 5.06
CA LEU A 36 -6.73 -12.02 3.91
C LEU A 36 -5.37 -12.72 3.89
N ASP A 37 -4.75 -12.90 5.05
CA ASP A 37 -3.41 -13.50 5.17
C ASP A 37 -3.23 -14.21 6.52
N ILE A 38 -2.39 -15.24 6.52
CA ILE A 38 -1.95 -15.96 7.73
C ILE A 38 -0.45 -16.16 7.58
N ASP A 39 0.32 -15.39 8.35
CA ASP A 39 1.78 -15.39 8.32
C ASP A 39 2.32 -16.07 9.58
N MET A 40 2.79 -17.31 9.42
CA MET A 40 3.29 -18.14 10.51
C MET A 40 4.82 -18.12 10.57
N GLY A 41 5.38 -17.76 11.71
CA GLY A 41 6.83 -17.86 11.96
C GLY A 41 7.17 -18.95 12.97
N GLY A 42 7.92 -19.98 12.53
CA GLY A 42 8.29 -21.14 13.36
C GLY A 42 9.21 -20.78 14.54
N GLU A 43 10.28 -20.02 14.30
CA GLU A 43 11.21 -19.55 15.35
C GLU A 43 10.64 -18.41 16.20
N THR A 44 9.93 -17.46 15.58
CA THR A 44 9.22 -16.41 16.34
C THR A 44 8.11 -17.02 17.20
N ASN A 45 7.68 -18.24 16.87
CA ASN A 45 6.56 -18.97 17.45
C ASN A 45 5.32 -18.06 17.59
N ARG A 46 5.06 -17.32 16.51
CA ARG A 46 4.01 -16.32 16.40
C ARG A 46 3.38 -16.40 15.02
N THR A 47 2.07 -16.23 14.99
CA THR A 47 1.31 -16.08 13.76
C THR A 47 0.63 -14.71 13.74
N VAL A 48 0.77 -14.01 12.63
CA VAL A 48 0.00 -12.81 12.32
C VAL A 48 -1.15 -13.22 11.41
N VAL A 49 -2.38 -13.08 11.90
CA VAL A 49 -3.57 -13.27 11.05
C VAL A 49 -4.08 -11.89 10.67
N THR A 50 -4.32 -11.66 9.40
CA THR A 50 -4.88 -10.40 8.89
C THR A 50 -6.26 -10.68 8.32
N PHE A 51 -7.27 -9.97 8.81
CA PHE A 51 -8.63 -10.07 8.28
C PHE A 51 -9.30 -8.71 8.19
N VAL A 52 -10.32 -8.61 7.34
CA VAL A 52 -11.19 -7.44 7.23
C VAL A 52 -12.62 -7.81 7.52
N ALA A 53 -13.35 -6.89 8.15
CA ALA A 53 -14.77 -7.00 8.38
C ALA A 53 -15.41 -5.59 8.51
N PRO A 54 -16.73 -5.48 8.36
CA PRO A 54 -17.46 -4.26 8.69
C PRO A 54 -17.26 -3.84 10.17
N PRO A 55 -17.31 -2.53 10.49
CA PRO A 55 -17.21 -2.00 11.86
C PRO A 55 -18.11 -2.72 12.87
N GLU A 56 -19.30 -3.11 12.45
CA GLU A 56 -20.31 -3.78 13.27
C GLU A 56 -19.95 -5.22 13.66
N SER A 57 -19.10 -5.92 12.90
CA SER A 57 -18.78 -7.34 13.12
C SER A 57 -17.29 -7.62 13.37
N VAL A 58 -16.39 -6.68 13.06
CA VAL A 58 -14.94 -6.87 13.24
C VAL A 58 -14.55 -7.16 14.70
N GLY A 59 -15.22 -6.53 15.67
CA GLY A 59 -14.99 -6.78 17.09
C GLY A 59 -15.44 -8.18 17.53
N ASP A 60 -16.56 -8.67 16.98
CA ASP A 60 -17.07 -10.03 17.21
C ASP A 60 -16.13 -11.09 16.63
N ALA A 61 -15.63 -10.85 15.41
CA ALA A 61 -14.66 -11.73 14.75
C ALA A 61 -13.34 -11.79 15.53
N ALA A 62 -12.84 -10.63 16.00
CA ALA A 62 -11.67 -10.56 16.84
C ALA A 62 -11.86 -11.32 18.16
N PHE A 63 -12.99 -11.09 18.86
CA PHE A 63 -13.34 -11.80 20.08
C PHE A 63 -13.39 -13.32 19.87
N ALA A 64 -14.02 -13.80 18.79
CA ALA A 64 -14.09 -15.23 18.46
C ALA A 64 -12.70 -15.85 18.26
N GLY A 65 -11.81 -15.12 17.59
CA GLY A 65 -10.40 -15.51 17.44
C GLY A 65 -9.67 -15.62 18.78
N VAL A 66 -9.78 -14.61 19.65
CA VAL A 66 -9.15 -14.63 20.98
C VAL A 66 -9.71 -15.74 21.87
N ALA A 67 -11.04 -15.91 21.89
CA ALA A 67 -11.68 -16.97 22.65
C ALA A 67 -11.15 -18.35 22.23
N LYS A 68 -11.03 -18.59 20.91
CA LYS A 68 -10.48 -19.84 20.40
C LYS A 68 -8.99 -19.99 20.71
N ALA A 69 -8.22 -18.91 20.65
CA ALA A 69 -6.79 -18.93 20.96
C ALA A 69 -6.52 -19.35 22.40
N VAL A 70 -7.29 -18.85 23.39
CA VAL A 70 -7.10 -19.22 24.80
C VAL A 70 -7.50 -20.67 25.10
N GLU A 71 -8.41 -21.25 24.31
CA GLU A 71 -8.71 -22.68 24.40
C GLU A 71 -7.54 -23.55 23.90
N LEU A 72 -6.81 -23.10 22.88
CA LEU A 72 -5.84 -23.92 22.15
C LEU A 72 -4.38 -23.66 22.53
N ILE A 73 -4.05 -22.45 22.97
CA ILE A 73 -2.68 -22.00 23.28
C ILE A 73 -2.51 -21.91 24.80
N ASP A 74 -1.46 -22.55 25.32
CA ASP A 74 -1.07 -22.48 26.72
C ASP A 74 0.27 -21.75 26.88
N MET A 75 0.19 -20.48 27.30
CA MET A 75 1.35 -19.61 27.47
C MET A 75 2.36 -20.11 28.49
N SER A 76 1.96 -20.93 29.47
CA SER A 76 2.88 -21.49 30.46
C SER A 76 3.94 -22.42 29.84
N SER A 77 3.68 -22.91 28.63
CA SER A 77 4.57 -23.78 27.85
C SER A 77 5.17 -23.08 26.62
N HIS A 78 4.76 -21.84 26.33
CA HIS A 78 5.14 -21.12 25.13
C HIS A 78 6.52 -20.46 25.25
N THR A 79 7.37 -20.69 24.25
CA THR A 79 8.61 -19.97 24.03
C THR A 79 8.76 -19.62 22.54
N GLY A 80 9.36 -18.45 22.24
CA GLY A 80 9.60 -17.99 20.88
C GLY A 80 10.63 -16.86 20.86
N ALA A 81 11.26 -16.62 19.72
CA ALA A 81 12.26 -15.56 19.55
C ALA A 81 11.66 -14.14 19.59
N HIS A 82 10.35 -14.01 19.38
CA HIS A 82 9.65 -12.73 19.36
C HIS A 82 9.06 -12.39 20.74
N PRO A 83 9.22 -11.15 21.24
CA PRO A 83 8.63 -10.74 22.51
C PRO A 83 7.10 -10.93 22.53
N ARG A 84 6.59 -11.49 23.62
CA ARG A 84 5.16 -11.82 23.76
C ARG A 84 4.71 -11.77 25.21
N MET A 85 3.43 -11.48 25.45
CA MET A 85 2.85 -11.52 26.79
C MET A 85 1.53 -12.31 26.89
N GLY A 86 0.97 -12.81 25.80
CA GLY A 86 -0.25 -13.62 25.86
C GLY A 86 -0.51 -14.49 24.65
N ALA A 87 -1.48 -15.40 24.78
CA ALA A 87 -1.94 -16.30 23.72
C ALA A 87 -2.37 -15.50 22.48
N THR A 88 -3.03 -14.37 22.71
CA THR A 88 -3.11 -13.26 21.78
C THR A 88 -2.29 -12.10 22.35
N ASP A 89 -1.12 -11.81 21.76
CA ASP A 89 -0.19 -10.78 22.24
C ASP A 89 -0.74 -9.38 21.95
N VAL A 90 -1.13 -9.14 20.69
CA VAL A 90 -1.57 -7.83 20.20
C VAL A 90 -2.75 -7.97 19.25
N LEU A 91 -3.76 -7.13 19.42
CA LEU A 91 -4.99 -7.08 18.62
C LEU A 91 -5.28 -5.62 18.18
N PRO A 92 -4.70 -5.16 17.06
CA PRO A 92 -4.97 -3.84 16.52
C PRO A 92 -6.18 -3.82 15.58
N PHE A 93 -6.87 -2.67 15.55
CA PHE A 93 -7.85 -2.27 14.54
C PHE A 93 -7.29 -1.13 13.70
N VAL A 94 -7.46 -1.20 12.38
CA VAL A 94 -6.90 -0.26 11.41
C VAL A 94 -8.02 0.20 10.47
N PRO A 95 -8.23 1.53 10.29
CA PRO A 95 -9.23 2.03 9.37
C PRO A 95 -8.79 1.76 7.92
N VAL A 96 -9.69 1.17 7.11
CA VAL A 96 -9.40 0.87 5.69
C VAL A 96 -10.18 1.79 4.77
N SER A 97 -11.51 1.77 4.85
CA SER A 97 -12.38 2.57 3.97
C SER A 97 -13.71 2.86 4.65
N GLY A 98 -14.16 4.12 4.57
CA GLY A 98 -15.44 4.53 5.16
C GLY A 98 -15.49 4.41 6.69
N VAL A 99 -14.34 4.39 7.35
CA VAL A 99 -14.19 4.27 8.81
C VAL A 99 -13.10 5.22 9.29
N THR A 100 -13.30 5.86 10.43
CA THR A 100 -12.34 6.79 11.04
C THR A 100 -11.46 6.09 12.09
N MET A 101 -10.40 6.77 12.52
CA MET A 101 -9.61 6.30 13.67
C MET A 101 -10.46 6.22 14.94
N ASP A 102 -11.36 7.19 15.16
CA ASP A 102 -12.25 7.23 16.33
C ASP A 102 -13.18 6.01 16.38
N ASP A 103 -13.71 5.59 15.23
CA ASP A 103 -14.49 4.36 15.13
C ASP A 103 -13.66 3.13 15.54
N CYS A 104 -12.40 3.06 15.08
CA CYS A 104 -11.49 1.97 15.45
C CYS A 104 -11.14 1.99 16.94
N ILE A 105 -10.99 3.16 17.56
CA ILE A 105 -10.78 3.32 19.01
C ILE A 105 -12.00 2.79 19.77
N ALA A 106 -13.21 3.16 19.34
CA ALA A 106 -14.45 2.69 19.97
C ALA A 106 -14.58 1.16 19.88
N ILE A 107 -14.28 0.57 18.73
CA ILE A 107 -14.25 -0.89 18.51
C ILE A 107 -13.19 -1.55 19.40
N ALA A 108 -11.99 -0.98 19.49
CA ALA A 108 -10.89 -1.48 20.32
C ALA A 108 -11.31 -1.53 21.80
N HIS A 109 -11.90 -0.45 22.31
CA HIS A 109 -12.39 -0.39 23.69
C HIS A 109 -13.52 -1.39 23.94
N ALA A 110 -14.55 -1.43 23.09
CA ALA A 110 -15.66 -2.36 23.24
C ALA A 110 -15.21 -3.82 23.21
N THR A 111 -14.33 -4.18 22.27
CA THR A 111 -13.78 -5.54 22.16
C THR A 111 -12.92 -5.89 23.36
N GLY A 112 -12.08 -4.95 23.83
CA GLY A 112 -11.22 -5.19 24.98
C GLY A 112 -11.95 -5.33 26.31
N GLU A 113 -12.98 -4.53 26.55
CA GLU A 113 -13.85 -4.68 27.73
C GLU A 113 -14.56 -6.06 27.72
N ARG A 114 -15.00 -6.51 26.54
CA ARG A 114 -15.63 -7.82 26.38
C ARG A 114 -14.64 -8.97 26.58
N ILE A 115 -13.44 -8.90 25.99
CA ILE A 115 -12.37 -9.88 26.22
C ILE A 115 -12.02 -9.94 27.71
N GLY A 116 -11.86 -8.78 28.37
CA GLY A 116 -11.50 -8.73 29.78
C GLY A 116 -12.56 -9.30 30.70
N SER A 117 -13.83 -9.00 30.44
CA SER A 117 -14.96 -9.45 31.28
C SER A 117 -15.40 -10.89 31.03
N GLU A 118 -15.52 -11.31 29.76
CA GLU A 118 -16.05 -12.64 29.40
C GLU A 118 -14.97 -13.73 29.42
N LEU A 119 -13.72 -13.41 29.06
CA LEU A 119 -12.62 -14.38 29.00
C LEU A 119 -11.68 -14.30 30.21
N GLY A 120 -11.82 -13.28 31.06
CA GLY A 120 -10.99 -13.10 32.25
C GLY A 120 -9.52 -12.82 31.92
N ILE A 121 -9.26 -12.08 30.85
CA ILE A 121 -7.91 -11.75 30.36
C ILE A 121 -7.58 -10.30 30.73
N PRO A 122 -6.44 -10.01 31.37
CA PRO A 122 -5.98 -8.64 31.55
C PRO A 122 -5.69 -7.96 30.19
N VAL A 123 -6.25 -6.78 29.98
CA VAL A 123 -6.13 -6.01 28.73
C VAL A 123 -5.49 -4.64 28.97
N TRP A 124 -4.54 -4.27 28.14
CA TRP A 124 -4.02 -2.89 28.05
C TRP A 124 -4.33 -2.29 26.69
N PHE A 125 -4.80 -1.04 26.69
CA PHE A 125 -5.00 -0.31 25.45
C PHE A 125 -3.72 0.43 25.02
N TYR A 126 -3.41 0.40 23.72
CA TYR A 126 -2.17 0.97 23.18
C TYR A 126 -2.40 1.78 21.89
N GLU A 127 -1.36 2.48 21.43
CA GLU A 127 -1.41 3.48 20.33
C GLU A 127 -2.59 4.46 20.53
N GLU A 128 -3.42 4.71 19.52
CA GLU A 128 -4.50 5.71 19.61
C GLU A 128 -5.60 5.31 20.59
N ALA A 129 -5.70 4.04 20.96
CA ALA A 129 -6.67 3.57 21.95
C ALA A 129 -6.18 3.70 23.41
N ALA A 130 -4.90 4.07 23.63
CA ALA A 130 -4.32 4.10 24.96
C ALA A 130 -5.06 5.10 25.89
N ARG A 131 -5.43 4.65 27.10
CA ARG A 131 -6.05 5.51 28.12
C ARG A 131 -5.04 6.37 28.87
N SER A 132 -3.75 6.03 28.79
CA SER A 132 -2.66 6.79 29.36
C SER A 132 -1.55 7.04 28.33
N PRO A 133 -0.86 8.20 28.36
CA PRO A 133 0.26 8.46 27.46
C PRO A 133 1.39 7.43 27.58
N GLU A 134 1.59 6.87 28.78
CA GLU A 134 2.63 5.86 29.05
C GLU A 134 2.43 4.58 28.21
N PHE A 135 1.18 4.14 28.04
CA PHE A 135 0.87 2.88 27.36
C PHE A 135 0.61 3.03 25.86
N ARG A 136 0.76 4.23 25.30
CA ARG A 136 0.75 4.43 23.84
C ARG A 136 1.80 3.56 23.14
N ASN A 137 2.98 3.41 23.76
CA ASN A 137 4.07 2.59 23.22
C ASN A 137 3.90 1.10 23.55
N LEU A 138 3.70 0.27 22.53
CA LEU A 138 3.55 -1.18 22.68
C LEU A 138 4.74 -1.87 23.37
N ALA A 139 5.98 -1.38 23.21
CA ALA A 139 7.13 -1.95 23.92
C ALA A 139 7.05 -1.68 25.43
N ARG A 140 6.42 -0.58 25.85
CA ARG A 140 6.13 -0.30 27.26
C ARG A 140 4.99 -1.21 27.76
N VAL A 141 3.98 -1.46 26.93
CA VAL A 141 2.91 -2.42 27.23
C VAL A 141 3.45 -3.85 27.37
N ARG A 142 4.45 -4.24 26.58
CA ARG A 142 5.09 -5.57 26.66
C ARG A 142 6.32 -5.64 27.57
N ALA A 143 6.60 -4.60 28.35
CA ALA A 143 7.76 -4.59 29.22
C ALA A 143 7.70 -5.74 30.24
N GLY A 144 8.74 -6.58 30.26
CA GLY A 144 8.82 -7.78 31.08
C GLY A 144 8.24 -9.05 30.44
N GLU A 145 7.60 -8.94 29.27
CA GLU A 145 6.99 -10.06 28.54
C GLU A 145 6.02 -10.88 29.41
N TYR A 146 5.74 -12.12 29.04
CA TYR A 146 4.89 -13.05 29.80
C TYR A 146 5.44 -13.30 31.21
N GLU A 147 6.75 -13.50 31.36
CA GLU A 147 7.39 -13.82 32.64
C GLU A 147 7.28 -12.69 33.68
N GLY A 148 7.20 -11.44 33.24
CA GLY A 148 7.05 -10.26 34.08
C GLY A 148 5.60 -9.89 34.43
N LEU A 149 4.60 -10.55 33.81
CA LEU A 149 3.20 -10.13 33.93
C LEU A 149 2.64 -10.21 35.35
N ALA A 150 2.97 -11.25 36.11
CA ALA A 150 2.45 -11.40 37.48
C ALA A 150 2.84 -10.20 38.35
N LYS A 151 4.12 -9.82 38.32
CA LYS A 151 4.62 -8.64 39.02
C LYS A 151 3.98 -7.35 38.52
N ARG A 152 3.79 -7.23 37.20
CA ARG A 152 3.17 -6.04 36.59
C ARG A 152 1.72 -5.86 37.05
N LEU A 153 0.96 -6.94 37.18
CA LEU A 153 -0.43 -6.92 37.65
C LEU A 153 -0.55 -6.60 39.14
N ASP A 154 0.47 -6.95 39.94
CA ASP A 154 0.56 -6.52 41.35
C ASP A 154 0.83 -5.02 41.49
N GLU A 155 1.66 -4.46 40.60
CA GLU A 155 2.10 -3.06 40.64
C GLU A 155 1.16 -2.09 39.89
N GLY A 156 0.34 -2.59 38.97
CA GLY A 156 -0.50 -1.76 38.12
C GLY A 156 -1.75 -2.46 37.62
N LYS A 157 -2.84 -1.70 37.45
CA LYS A 157 -4.11 -2.23 36.95
C LYS A 157 -4.12 -2.27 35.41
N PRO A 158 -4.65 -3.34 34.81
CA PRO A 158 -4.97 -3.34 33.39
C PRO A 158 -6.10 -2.34 33.11
N ASP A 159 -6.23 -1.91 31.86
CA ASP A 159 -7.29 -0.99 31.44
C ASP A 159 -8.66 -1.66 31.42
N ALA A 160 -8.69 -2.98 31.13
CA ALA A 160 -9.89 -3.82 31.18
C ALA A 160 -9.56 -5.24 31.66
N GLY A 161 -10.55 -5.94 32.19
CA GLY A 161 -10.39 -7.29 32.75
C GLY A 161 -9.79 -7.34 34.16
N PRO A 162 -9.54 -8.54 34.70
CA PRO A 162 -9.08 -8.72 36.07
C PRO A 162 -7.61 -8.34 36.24
N SER A 163 -7.24 -7.88 37.44
CA SER A 163 -5.82 -7.70 37.85
C SER A 163 -5.18 -9.01 38.31
N GLU A 164 -5.73 -10.16 37.91
CA GLU A 164 -5.24 -11.48 38.30
C GLU A 164 -4.43 -12.10 37.16
N PHE A 165 -3.29 -12.70 37.48
CA PHE A 165 -2.44 -13.35 36.49
C PHE A 165 -3.09 -14.65 35.99
N ASN A 166 -3.41 -14.70 34.70
CA ASN A 166 -3.88 -15.90 34.03
C ASN A 166 -2.70 -16.60 33.32
N ALA A 167 -2.18 -17.68 33.91
CA ALA A 167 -1.02 -18.40 33.39
C ALA A 167 -1.27 -19.07 32.02
N ARG A 168 -2.52 -19.37 31.66
CA ARG A 168 -2.82 -20.00 30.37
C ARG A 168 -2.86 -18.95 29.26
N SER A 169 -3.54 -17.83 29.48
CA SER A 169 -3.75 -16.80 28.45
C SER A 169 -2.68 -15.72 28.43
N GLY A 170 -2.04 -15.42 29.56
CA GLY A 170 -1.28 -14.19 29.75
C GLY A 170 -2.18 -12.96 29.67
N ALA A 171 -1.71 -11.91 28.98
CA ALA A 171 -2.43 -10.65 28.77
C ALA A 171 -2.46 -10.25 27.29
N THR A 172 -3.39 -9.36 26.92
CA THR A 172 -3.56 -8.90 25.53
C THR A 172 -3.45 -7.38 25.42
N ALA A 173 -2.65 -6.89 24.47
CA ALA A 173 -2.62 -5.48 24.09
C ALA A 173 -3.62 -5.22 22.96
N ILE A 174 -4.53 -4.26 23.13
CA ILE A 174 -5.56 -3.95 22.14
C ILE A 174 -5.43 -2.50 21.71
N GLY A 175 -5.48 -2.21 20.41
CA GLY A 175 -5.18 -0.86 19.93
C GLY A 175 -5.95 -0.46 18.69
N ALA A 176 -5.93 0.83 18.42
CA ALA A 176 -6.29 1.39 17.13
C ALA A 176 -5.06 2.13 16.60
N ARG A 177 -4.73 1.92 15.33
CA ARG A 177 -3.53 2.52 14.72
C ARG A 177 -3.67 2.66 13.22
N GLU A 178 -2.83 3.51 12.65
CA GLU A 178 -2.61 3.57 11.21
C GLU A 178 -2.03 2.25 10.67
N PHE A 179 -2.14 2.07 9.35
CA PHE A 179 -1.56 0.94 8.66
C PHE A 179 -0.04 0.87 8.92
N LEU A 180 0.47 -0.32 9.20
CA LEU A 180 1.87 -0.56 9.55
C LEU A 180 2.42 -1.66 8.66
N ILE A 181 3.58 -1.40 8.06
CA ILE A 181 4.29 -2.39 7.25
C ILE A 181 5.37 -3.02 8.11
N ALA A 182 5.24 -4.31 8.41
CA ALA A 182 6.27 -5.11 9.06
C ALA A 182 7.21 -5.64 7.96
N TRP A 183 8.48 -5.25 8.04
CA TRP A 183 9.43 -5.45 6.95
C TRP A 183 10.82 -5.74 7.52
N ASN A 184 11.40 -6.87 7.12
CA ASN A 184 12.71 -7.29 7.59
C ASN A 184 13.72 -7.22 6.44
N ILE A 185 14.88 -6.57 6.65
CA ILE A 185 15.97 -6.50 5.68
C ILE A 185 17.06 -7.50 6.09
N ASN A 186 17.46 -8.37 5.17
CA ASN A 186 18.35 -9.50 5.45
C ASN A 186 19.82 -9.11 5.25
N LEU A 187 20.69 -9.61 6.12
CA LEU A 187 22.14 -9.37 6.08
C LEU A 187 22.90 -10.67 5.86
N ASN A 188 24.03 -10.62 5.16
CA ASN A 188 24.92 -11.78 4.94
C ASN A 188 25.75 -12.21 6.17
N THR A 189 25.26 -11.96 7.39
CA THR A 189 25.89 -12.29 8.66
C THR A 189 24.85 -12.83 9.63
N ARG A 190 25.26 -13.62 10.62
CA ARG A 190 24.41 -14.05 11.75
C ARG A 190 24.61 -13.16 12.98
N ASP A 191 25.56 -12.24 12.93
CA ASP A 191 25.90 -11.41 14.06
C ASP A 191 24.86 -10.31 14.28
N ARG A 192 24.02 -10.54 15.29
CA ARG A 192 22.97 -9.63 15.75
C ARG A 192 23.48 -8.25 16.18
N VAL A 193 24.75 -8.13 16.58
CA VAL A 193 25.31 -6.82 16.98
C VAL A 193 25.27 -5.86 15.80
N TYR A 194 25.76 -6.29 14.63
CA TYR A 194 25.73 -5.45 13.44
C TYR A 194 24.30 -5.11 12.99
N ALA A 195 23.38 -6.08 13.07
CA ALA A 195 21.98 -5.82 12.75
C ALA A 195 21.38 -4.73 13.67
N ASN A 196 21.67 -4.77 14.98
CA ASN A 196 21.19 -3.73 15.89
C ASN A 196 21.83 -2.37 15.60
N GLU A 197 23.13 -2.34 15.32
CA GLU A 197 23.83 -1.09 15.02
C GLU A 197 23.23 -0.37 13.81
N ILE A 198 22.98 -1.11 12.72
CA ILE A 198 22.36 -0.55 11.53
C ILE A 198 20.90 -0.17 11.85
N ALA A 199 20.13 -1.03 12.53
CA ALA A 199 18.75 -0.72 12.88
C ALA A 199 18.63 0.54 13.76
N TYR A 200 19.58 0.78 14.66
CA TYR A 200 19.56 1.92 15.56
C TYR A 200 19.96 3.22 14.88
N GLU A 201 20.83 3.17 13.86
CA GLU A 201 21.15 4.33 13.04
C GLU A 201 19.94 4.76 12.18
N LEU A 202 19.13 3.80 11.74
CA LEU A 202 18.01 4.08 10.84
C LEU A 202 16.71 4.45 11.57
N ARG A 203 16.36 3.74 12.66
CA ARG A 203 15.08 3.90 13.36
C ARG A 203 14.96 5.26 14.04
N GLU A 204 13.76 5.81 14.13
CA GLU A 204 13.48 7.13 14.69
C GLU A 204 14.06 7.36 16.09
N ARG A 205 13.92 6.36 16.97
CA ARG A 205 14.43 6.44 18.34
C ARG A 205 15.95 6.69 18.39
N GLY A 206 16.66 6.28 17.35
CA GLY A 206 18.10 6.36 17.26
C GLY A 206 18.80 5.40 18.22
N ARG A 207 19.92 5.89 18.75
CA ARG A 207 20.87 5.16 19.60
C ARG A 207 21.42 6.05 20.71
N TRP A 208 22.11 5.45 21.66
CA TRP A 208 22.96 6.24 22.56
C TRP A 208 24.17 6.79 21.81
N LYS A 209 24.49 8.05 22.06
CA LYS A 209 25.74 8.68 21.63
C LYS A 209 26.89 7.96 22.32
N ARG A 210 27.93 7.65 21.55
CA ARG A 210 29.18 7.08 22.03
C ARG A 210 30.33 7.99 21.65
N GLY A 211 31.39 7.94 22.45
CA GLY A 211 32.64 8.67 22.20
C GLY A 211 33.41 8.14 20.99
N GLU A 212 34.66 8.59 20.82
CA GLU A 212 35.49 8.26 19.66
C GLU A 212 35.64 6.75 19.45
N SER A 213 35.02 6.24 18.39
CA SER A 213 35.14 4.87 17.91
C SER A 213 34.96 4.87 16.39
N PRO A 214 35.63 3.99 15.63
CA PRO A 214 35.36 3.84 14.21
C PRO A 214 33.88 3.48 13.97
N ASP A 215 33.26 4.04 12.94
CA ASP A 215 31.84 3.80 12.59
C ASP A 215 31.50 2.31 12.48
N THR A 216 32.46 1.52 11.99
CA THR A 216 32.33 0.06 11.85
C THR A 216 32.10 -0.66 13.19
N PHE A 217 32.61 -0.09 14.28
CA PHE A 217 32.56 -0.66 15.62
C PHE A 217 31.99 0.32 16.64
N TYR A 218 31.13 1.24 16.21
CA TYR A 218 30.59 2.32 17.05
C TYR A 218 30.12 1.81 18.42
N TYR A 219 29.48 0.63 18.50
CA TYR A 219 29.07 -0.02 19.75
C TYR A 219 30.17 -0.23 20.81
N LYS A 220 31.45 -0.19 20.43
CA LYS A 220 32.60 -0.34 21.35
C LYS A 220 33.00 0.96 22.04
N GLY A 221 32.58 2.12 21.53
CA GLY A 221 32.84 3.41 22.18
C GLY A 221 32.08 3.53 23.49
N ASP A 222 32.62 4.28 24.45
CA ASP A 222 31.94 4.52 25.73
C ASP A 222 30.68 5.35 25.53
N VAL A 223 29.62 5.01 26.26
CA VAL A 223 28.35 5.75 26.21
C VAL A 223 28.57 7.14 26.81
N VAL A 224 28.09 8.17 26.11
CA VAL A 224 28.10 9.54 26.60
C VAL A 224 26.89 9.75 27.51
N TYR A 225 27.13 10.32 28.69
CA TYR A 225 26.10 10.63 29.68
C TYR A 225 26.05 12.13 29.92
N PHE A 226 24.88 12.64 30.29
CA PHE A 226 24.77 13.99 30.83
C PHE A 226 25.44 14.07 32.19
N ALA A 227 26.16 15.16 32.45
CA ALA A 227 26.73 15.47 33.76
C ALA A 227 26.36 16.91 34.17
N GLU A 228 26.60 17.26 35.43
CA GLU A 228 26.32 18.60 35.93
C GLU A 228 27.20 19.62 35.18
N GLY A 229 26.56 20.55 34.44
CA GLY A 229 27.26 21.52 33.60
C GLY A 229 27.70 21.00 32.22
N GLU A 230 27.42 19.74 31.88
CA GLU A 230 27.83 19.11 30.62
C GLU A 230 26.61 18.48 29.93
N PHE A 231 26.07 19.20 28.94
CA PHE A 231 24.92 18.81 28.14
C PHE A 231 25.31 18.67 26.67
N PRO A 232 25.98 17.56 26.27
CA PRO A 232 26.44 17.38 24.91
C PRO A 232 25.27 17.07 23.97
N CYS A 233 25.33 17.63 22.77
CA CYS A 233 24.38 17.35 21.71
C CYS A 233 24.55 15.93 21.18
N GLY A 234 23.44 15.23 20.96
CA GLY A 234 23.42 13.88 20.40
C GLY A 234 23.97 13.77 18.98
N ASN A 235 23.75 14.81 18.18
CA ASN A 235 23.86 14.75 16.72
C ASN A 235 25.08 15.49 16.15
N CYS A 236 25.77 16.27 16.99
CA CYS A 236 26.98 17.02 16.61
C CYS A 236 27.93 17.15 17.81
N ASP A 237 29.01 17.92 17.63
CA ASP A 237 30.06 18.12 18.64
C ASP A 237 29.78 19.28 19.61
N PHE A 238 28.60 19.92 19.53
CA PHE A 238 28.20 20.98 20.45
C PHE A 238 27.95 20.45 21.87
N GLU A 239 28.27 21.27 22.87
CA GLU A 239 28.03 21.00 24.29
C GLU A 239 27.53 22.27 24.99
N ALA A 240 26.42 22.15 25.71
CA ALA A 240 25.84 23.23 26.48
C ALA A 240 26.12 23.08 27.99
N GLY A 241 25.98 24.17 28.73
CA GLY A 241 26.07 24.15 30.20
C GLY A 241 24.79 23.66 30.89
N ASP A 242 23.65 23.71 30.22
CA ASP A 242 22.34 23.31 30.73
C ASP A 242 21.43 22.79 29.61
N PHE A 243 20.27 22.25 30.00
CA PHE A 243 19.31 21.68 29.05
C PHE A 243 18.64 22.74 28.17
N GLU A 244 18.41 23.96 28.66
CA GLU A 244 17.73 25.02 27.91
C GLU A 244 18.59 25.44 26.71
N ALA A 245 19.87 25.73 26.95
CA ALA A 245 20.81 26.05 25.88
C ALA A 245 21.03 24.88 24.91
N LEU A 246 20.96 23.62 25.37
CA LEU A 246 21.02 22.46 24.48
C LEU A 246 19.74 22.35 23.62
N ALA A 247 18.57 22.60 24.20
CA ALA A 247 17.29 22.52 23.49
C ALA A 247 17.16 23.62 22.42
N ASP A 248 17.64 24.83 22.72
CA ASP A 248 17.71 25.93 21.76
C ASP A 248 18.62 25.56 20.58
N HIS A 249 19.85 25.11 20.86
CA HIS A 249 20.77 24.65 19.82
C HIS A 249 20.18 23.52 18.97
N TYR A 250 19.53 22.55 19.60
CA TYR A 250 18.91 21.44 18.90
C TYR A 250 17.76 21.90 17.98
N THR A 251 16.98 22.88 18.42
CA THR A 251 15.91 23.47 17.59
C THR A 251 16.50 24.17 16.38
N ASP A 252 17.57 24.96 16.56
CA ASP A 252 18.20 25.74 15.51
C ASP A 252 18.95 24.89 14.48
N GLU A 253 19.69 23.87 14.91
CA GLU A 253 20.59 23.08 14.05
C GLU A 253 20.02 21.73 13.59
N HIS A 254 18.99 21.21 14.27
CA HIS A 254 18.43 19.88 14.00
C HIS A 254 16.91 19.86 13.76
N ASP A 255 16.26 21.03 13.76
CA ASP A 255 14.85 21.22 13.42
C ASP A 255 13.92 20.26 14.20
N GLY A 256 13.99 20.31 15.53
CA GLY A 256 13.17 19.45 16.39
C GLY A 256 13.04 19.91 17.84
N ASP A 257 12.11 19.27 18.57
CA ASP A 257 11.86 19.52 19.99
C ASP A 257 12.57 18.46 20.85
N LEU A 258 13.73 18.84 21.42
CA LEU A 258 14.54 17.95 22.24
C LEU A 258 13.80 17.48 23.50
N ALA A 259 13.02 18.38 24.12
CA ALA A 259 12.29 18.07 25.35
C ALA A 259 11.20 17.02 25.08
N ALA A 260 10.41 17.20 24.02
CA ALA A 260 9.44 16.21 23.57
C ALA A 260 10.13 14.88 23.21
N ALA A 261 11.30 14.92 22.58
CA ALA A 261 12.05 13.72 22.20
C ALA A 261 12.53 12.92 23.43
N TYR A 262 12.95 13.56 24.52
CA TYR A 262 13.30 12.86 25.77
C TYR A 262 12.06 12.36 26.52
N ARG A 263 10.98 13.15 26.59
CA ARG A 263 9.70 12.73 27.19
C ARG A 263 9.13 11.50 26.50
N ALA A 264 9.19 11.45 25.15
CA ALA A 264 8.77 10.28 24.38
C ALA A 264 9.59 9.01 24.68
N ARG A 265 10.81 9.17 25.22
CA ARG A 265 11.68 8.08 25.68
C ARG A 265 11.45 7.74 27.17
N GLY A 266 10.50 8.41 27.85
CA GLY A 266 10.22 8.25 29.27
C GLY A 266 11.28 8.90 30.17
N LEU A 267 11.95 9.94 29.68
CA LEU A 267 12.95 10.69 30.42
C LEU A 267 12.48 12.14 30.60
N GLU A 268 12.50 12.61 31.84
CA GLU A 268 12.17 14.00 32.16
C GLU A 268 13.35 14.91 31.79
N PRO A 269 13.15 15.94 30.94
CA PRO A 269 14.19 16.88 30.53
C PRO A 269 14.94 17.53 31.69
N GLU A 270 14.26 17.74 32.82
CA GLU A 270 14.80 18.37 34.02
C GLU A 270 15.63 17.40 34.88
N ALA A 271 15.63 16.10 34.58
CA ALA A 271 16.28 15.04 35.36
C ALA A 271 17.19 14.14 34.50
N LEU A 272 17.94 14.74 33.58
CA LEU A 272 18.80 14.03 32.64
C LEU A 272 20.21 13.72 33.15
N VAL A 273 20.69 14.38 34.21
CA VAL A 273 22.03 14.10 34.78
C VAL A 273 22.17 12.60 35.13
N GLY A 274 23.25 11.98 34.65
CA GLY A 274 23.50 10.55 34.78
C GLY A 274 22.70 9.66 33.81
N LYS A 275 21.90 10.24 32.90
CA LYS A 275 21.21 9.53 31.81
C LYS A 275 22.04 9.56 30.53
N PRO A 276 21.91 8.54 29.66
CA PRO A 276 22.64 8.50 28.40
C PRO A 276 22.12 9.57 27.43
N VAL A 277 23.04 10.16 26.68
CA VAL A 277 22.71 11.07 25.58
C VAL A 277 22.28 10.27 24.36
N TYR A 278 21.22 10.69 23.68
CA TYR A 278 20.72 10.04 22.48
C TYR A 278 21.16 10.77 21.22
N LYS A 279 21.70 10.01 20.26
CA LYS A 279 21.84 10.41 18.85
C LYS A 279 20.57 9.95 18.12
N ASP A 280 19.97 10.83 17.35
CA ASP A 280 18.75 10.51 16.61
C ASP A 280 19.03 9.59 15.43
N GLY A 281 18.02 8.82 15.04
CA GLY A 281 18.11 8.01 13.83
C GLY A 281 17.64 8.77 12.61
N ARG A 282 17.98 8.22 11.45
CA ARG A 282 17.79 8.87 10.16
C ARG A 282 16.34 9.04 9.73
N PHE A 283 15.46 8.11 10.08
CA PHE A 283 14.07 8.11 9.60
C PHE A 283 13.07 8.27 10.75
N LYS A 284 12.12 9.20 10.59
CA LYS A 284 10.91 9.27 11.42
C LYS A 284 9.95 8.12 11.08
N ASN A 285 8.98 7.81 11.94
CA ASN A 285 7.96 6.78 11.69
C ASN A 285 8.54 5.39 11.34
N LEU A 286 9.75 5.11 11.82
CA LEU A 286 10.45 3.85 11.63
C LEU A 286 10.87 3.32 12.99
N LYS A 287 10.25 2.23 13.42
CA LYS A 287 10.66 1.49 14.63
C LYS A 287 11.44 0.27 14.16
N GLY A 288 12.51 -0.12 14.88
CA GLY A 288 13.24 -1.32 14.49
C GLY A 288 14.27 -1.82 15.48
N ILE A 289 14.68 -3.07 15.26
CA ILE A 289 15.69 -3.81 16.03
C ILE A 289 16.48 -4.74 15.09
N GLY A 290 17.66 -5.17 15.54
CA GLY A 290 18.39 -6.26 14.91
C GLY A 290 18.16 -7.59 15.62
N TRP A 291 17.90 -8.64 14.87
CA TRP A 291 17.76 -10.01 15.39
C TRP A 291 18.42 -11.04 14.47
N GLU A 292 18.54 -12.28 14.94
CA GLU A 292 19.00 -13.42 14.15
C GLU A 292 17.81 -14.37 13.95
N ILE A 293 17.62 -14.85 12.72
CA ILE A 293 16.69 -15.93 12.41
C ILE A 293 17.50 -17.19 12.04
N PRO A 294 17.62 -18.17 12.95
CA PRO A 294 18.42 -19.39 12.72
C PRO A 294 17.99 -20.19 11.47
N GLU A 295 16.69 -20.25 11.18
CA GLU A 295 16.11 -20.94 10.01
C GLU A 295 16.67 -20.41 8.69
N TYR A 296 16.81 -19.08 8.57
CA TYR A 296 17.36 -18.43 7.38
C TYR A 296 18.90 -18.36 7.42
N GLY A 297 19.52 -18.69 8.55
CA GLY A 297 20.96 -18.61 8.75
C GLY A 297 21.52 -17.18 8.62
N CYS A 298 20.69 -16.17 8.88
CA CYS A 298 21.04 -14.77 8.72
C CYS A 298 20.46 -13.89 9.85
N ALA A 299 21.06 -12.71 10.03
CA ALA A 299 20.55 -11.63 10.85
C ALA A 299 19.73 -10.69 9.97
N GLN A 300 18.72 -10.05 10.58
CA GLN A 300 17.86 -9.11 9.89
C GLN A 300 17.71 -7.82 10.69
N LEU A 301 17.48 -6.74 9.93
CA LEU A 301 16.93 -5.49 10.44
C LEU A 301 15.42 -5.64 10.42
N SER A 302 14.79 -5.86 11.59
CA SER A 302 13.34 -5.94 11.69
C SER A 302 12.75 -4.55 11.89
N PHE A 303 11.99 -4.07 10.91
CA PHE A 303 11.39 -2.75 10.90
C PHE A 303 9.86 -2.79 10.91
N ASN A 304 9.29 -1.80 11.60
CA ASN A 304 7.90 -1.43 11.53
C ASN A 304 7.83 -0.01 10.96
N VAL A 305 7.35 0.12 9.72
CA VAL A 305 7.12 1.42 9.07
C VAL A 305 5.70 1.85 9.38
N THR A 306 5.55 2.86 10.24
CA THR A 306 4.23 3.34 10.71
C THR A 306 3.64 4.42 9.80
N ASN A 307 4.46 5.03 8.93
CA ASN A 307 3.99 5.95 7.91
C ASN A 307 4.90 5.89 6.68
N PHE A 308 4.47 5.14 5.67
CA PHE A 308 5.23 4.96 4.44
C PHE A 308 5.23 6.20 3.52
N ARG A 309 4.39 7.21 3.79
CA ARG A 309 4.36 8.47 3.01
C ARG A 309 5.51 9.39 3.40
N THR A 310 5.84 9.44 4.69
CA THR A 310 7.01 10.20 5.19
C THR A 310 8.29 9.38 5.09
N THR A 311 8.18 8.06 5.16
CA THR A 311 9.32 7.13 5.22
C THR A 311 9.16 6.04 4.17
N PRO A 312 9.50 6.33 2.90
CA PRO A 312 9.36 5.38 1.80
C PRO A 312 10.31 4.18 1.94
N LEU A 313 9.83 2.99 1.57
CA LEU A 313 10.59 1.73 1.71
C LEU A 313 11.94 1.77 0.98
N HIS A 314 11.98 2.30 -0.25
CA HIS A 314 13.21 2.38 -1.05
C HIS A 314 14.28 3.26 -0.39
N ALA A 315 13.90 4.33 0.30
CA ALA A 315 14.84 5.20 1.00
C ALA A 315 15.48 4.49 2.20
N VAL A 316 14.67 3.75 2.96
CA VAL A 316 15.16 2.93 4.09
C VAL A 316 16.02 1.79 3.58
N PHE A 317 15.66 1.12 2.47
CA PHE A 317 16.43 0.03 1.88
C PHE A 317 17.81 0.50 1.40
N ASP A 318 17.84 1.61 0.63
CA ASP A 318 19.08 2.19 0.12
C ASP A 318 19.99 2.65 1.28
N ALA A 319 19.42 3.22 2.34
CA ALA A 319 20.16 3.58 3.54
C ALA A 319 20.71 2.37 4.29
N ALA A 320 19.91 1.30 4.47
CA ALA A 320 20.37 0.05 5.06
C ALA A 320 21.51 -0.59 4.27
N CYS A 321 21.43 -0.56 2.93
CA CYS A 321 22.51 -1.02 2.06
C CYS A 321 23.79 -0.22 2.29
N ALA A 322 23.71 1.11 2.35
CA ALA A 322 24.85 1.98 2.59
C ALA A 322 25.48 1.75 3.98
N GLU A 323 24.66 1.67 5.02
CA GLU A 323 25.12 1.40 6.40
C GLU A 323 25.76 0.02 6.55
N ALA A 324 25.21 -0.99 5.88
CA ALA A 324 25.81 -2.32 5.83
C ALA A 324 27.16 -2.29 5.11
N GLN A 325 27.26 -1.60 3.97
CA GLN A 325 28.48 -1.52 3.17
C GLN A 325 29.63 -0.83 3.92
N GLN A 326 29.36 0.24 4.68
CA GLN A 326 30.36 0.89 5.55
C GLN A 326 30.94 -0.07 6.62
N ARG A 327 30.21 -1.14 6.94
CA ARG A 327 30.58 -2.17 7.91
C ARG A 327 31.13 -3.44 7.26
N GLY A 328 31.31 -3.45 5.94
CA GLY A 328 31.75 -4.63 5.18
C GLY A 328 30.69 -5.74 5.10
N ILE A 329 29.44 -5.41 5.39
CA ILE A 329 28.28 -6.31 5.36
C ILE A 329 27.49 -6.05 4.08
N ARG A 330 26.78 -7.06 3.60
CA ARG A 330 25.91 -6.96 2.44
C ARG A 330 24.47 -7.25 2.84
N VAL A 331 23.57 -6.36 2.40
CA VAL A 331 22.13 -6.65 2.37
C VAL A 331 21.87 -7.66 1.24
N THR A 332 21.21 -8.77 1.55
CA THR A 332 20.90 -9.84 0.57
C THR A 332 19.54 -9.65 -0.07
N GLY A 333 18.61 -9.03 0.65
CA GLY A 333 17.25 -8.72 0.21
C GLY A 333 16.39 -8.39 1.41
N SER A 334 15.09 -8.63 1.33
CA SER A 334 14.16 -8.38 2.43
C SER A 334 12.92 -9.28 2.35
N GLU A 335 12.06 -9.19 3.36
CA GLU A 335 10.76 -9.85 3.41
C GLU A 335 9.71 -8.92 4.03
N ILE A 336 8.48 -8.99 3.53
CA ILE A 336 7.31 -8.35 4.15
C ILE A 336 6.59 -9.41 4.98
N VAL A 337 6.37 -9.10 6.25
CA VAL A 337 5.55 -9.92 7.15
C VAL A 337 4.12 -9.39 7.11
N GLY A 338 3.17 -10.25 6.75
CA GLY A 338 1.77 -9.86 6.51
C GLY A 338 1.56 -9.21 5.13
N LEU A 339 0.77 -8.13 5.09
CA LEU A 339 0.35 -7.43 3.86
C LEU A 339 1.05 -6.07 3.71
N VAL A 340 1.11 -5.57 2.47
CA VAL A 340 1.66 -4.24 2.15
C VAL A 340 0.73 -3.47 1.21
N PRO A 341 0.53 -2.15 1.37
CA PRO A 341 -0.24 -1.36 0.42
C PRO A 341 0.49 -1.23 -0.91
N TRP A 342 -0.24 -1.02 -2.00
CA TRP A 342 0.35 -0.83 -3.33
C TRP A 342 1.27 0.41 -3.41
N GLU A 343 0.85 1.52 -2.80
CA GLU A 343 1.53 2.81 -2.94
C GLU A 343 3.03 2.79 -2.58
N PRO A 344 3.50 2.24 -1.44
CA PRO A 344 4.93 2.15 -1.15
C PRO A 344 5.71 1.29 -2.15
N LEU A 345 5.11 0.24 -2.72
CA LEU A 345 5.73 -0.56 -3.78
C LEU A 345 5.80 0.23 -5.08
N ARG A 346 4.73 0.92 -5.46
CA ARG A 346 4.71 1.83 -6.62
C ARG A 346 5.80 2.90 -6.51
N GLN A 347 5.94 3.53 -5.34
CA GLN A 347 6.99 4.51 -5.07
C GLN A 347 8.40 3.91 -5.23
N ALA A 348 8.63 2.71 -4.71
CA ALA A 348 9.89 2.00 -4.88
C ALA A 348 10.16 1.68 -6.37
N ALA A 349 9.17 1.18 -7.11
CA ALA A 349 9.30 0.90 -8.54
C ALA A 349 9.69 2.15 -9.33
N VAL A 350 8.96 3.25 -9.11
CA VAL A 350 9.23 4.54 -9.78
C VAL A 350 10.63 5.05 -9.44
N HIS A 351 11.02 5.02 -8.16
CA HIS A 351 12.37 5.43 -7.73
C HIS A 351 13.46 4.65 -8.46
N TYR A 352 13.39 3.32 -8.44
CA TYR A 352 14.43 2.49 -9.06
C TYR A 352 14.42 2.55 -10.59
N LEU A 353 13.26 2.64 -11.24
CA LEU A 353 13.17 2.86 -12.69
C LEU A 353 13.84 4.18 -13.09
N ARG A 354 13.52 5.28 -12.39
CA ARG A 354 14.14 6.59 -12.66
C ARG A 354 15.66 6.54 -12.46
N ARG A 355 16.15 5.86 -11.42
CA ARG A 355 17.60 5.64 -11.22
C ARG A 355 18.25 4.82 -12.34
N MET A 356 17.51 3.93 -12.99
CA MET A 356 17.98 3.17 -14.15
C MET A 356 17.89 3.97 -15.47
N GLY A 357 17.35 5.19 -15.45
CA GLY A 357 17.02 5.94 -16.67
C GLY A 357 15.88 5.29 -17.47
N LYS A 358 15.02 4.51 -16.80
CA LYS A 358 13.83 3.89 -17.40
C LYS A 358 12.58 4.66 -17.01
N SER A 359 11.65 4.77 -17.95
CA SER A 359 10.35 5.36 -17.69
C SER A 359 9.52 4.49 -16.72
N PRO A 360 8.80 5.10 -15.76
CA PRO A 360 7.82 4.45 -14.91
C PRO A 360 6.46 4.20 -15.58
N GLY A 361 6.27 4.60 -16.84
CA GLY A 361 5.06 4.34 -17.64
C GLY A 361 4.93 2.88 -18.07
N LEU A 362 4.92 1.95 -17.11
CA LEU A 362 4.81 0.51 -17.32
C LEU A 362 3.48 -0.04 -16.78
N PRO A 363 3.03 -1.22 -17.26
CA PRO A 363 1.94 -1.95 -16.65
C PRO A 363 2.15 -2.19 -15.15
N VAL A 364 1.05 -2.21 -14.39
CA VAL A 364 1.07 -2.41 -12.93
C VAL A 364 1.81 -3.69 -12.50
N PRO A 365 1.64 -4.87 -13.16
CA PRO A 365 2.42 -6.06 -12.81
C PRO A 365 3.92 -5.87 -12.96
N ASP A 366 4.37 -5.12 -13.98
CA ASP A 366 5.79 -4.86 -14.21
C ASP A 366 6.34 -3.89 -13.16
N LEU A 367 5.57 -2.88 -12.78
CA LEU A 367 5.93 -1.99 -11.66
C LEU A 367 6.05 -2.77 -10.35
N ALA A 368 5.11 -3.68 -10.08
CA ALA A 368 5.16 -4.53 -8.89
C ALA A 368 6.43 -5.40 -8.89
N GLU A 369 6.74 -6.03 -10.02
CA GLU A 369 7.92 -6.88 -10.16
C GLU A 369 9.22 -6.07 -9.99
N VAL A 370 9.31 -4.86 -10.52
CA VAL A 370 10.47 -3.98 -10.32
C VAL A 370 10.64 -3.66 -8.83
N ALA A 371 9.57 -3.31 -8.11
CA ALA A 371 9.65 -3.06 -6.67
C ALA A 371 10.10 -4.30 -5.90
N ILE A 372 9.52 -5.46 -6.21
CA ILE A 372 9.84 -6.75 -5.58
C ILE A 372 11.31 -7.10 -5.77
N GLN A 373 11.84 -6.99 -6.99
CA GLN A 373 13.24 -7.29 -7.28
C GLN A 373 14.19 -6.27 -6.65
N SER A 374 13.85 -4.98 -6.71
CA SER A 374 14.74 -3.91 -6.23
C SER A 374 14.87 -3.89 -4.70
N LEU A 375 13.78 -4.20 -3.99
CA LEU A 375 13.78 -4.37 -2.53
C LEU A 375 14.19 -5.79 -2.10
N GLY A 376 14.30 -6.73 -3.05
CA GLY A 376 14.62 -8.12 -2.78
C GLY A 376 13.57 -8.83 -1.93
N LEU A 377 12.27 -8.56 -2.11
CA LEU A 377 11.17 -9.05 -1.24
C LEU A 377 10.98 -10.58 -1.22
N ARG A 378 11.71 -11.32 -2.07
CA ARG A 378 11.66 -12.78 -2.22
C ARG A 378 12.91 -13.49 -1.69
N ASP A 379 13.71 -12.84 -0.84
CA ASP A 379 15.02 -13.36 -0.44
C ASP A 379 14.91 -14.60 0.46
N VAL A 380 14.05 -14.56 1.47
CA VAL A 380 13.89 -15.66 2.45
C VAL A 380 12.49 -16.26 2.48
N ALA A 381 11.52 -15.60 1.84
CA ALA A 381 10.13 -16.05 1.78
C ALA A 381 9.52 -15.76 0.40
N ASP A 382 8.50 -16.52 0.01
CA ASP A 382 7.75 -16.24 -1.23
C ASP A 382 6.97 -14.92 -1.11
N PHE A 383 6.95 -14.15 -2.21
CA PHE A 383 6.15 -12.93 -2.31
C PHE A 383 5.30 -12.97 -3.57
N ASN A 384 4.00 -13.29 -3.38
CA ASN A 384 2.99 -13.23 -4.43
C ASN A 384 2.22 -11.90 -4.33
N PRO A 385 2.40 -10.97 -5.28
CA PRO A 385 1.75 -9.67 -5.21
C PRO A 385 0.22 -9.73 -5.25
N THR A 386 -0.36 -10.78 -5.84
CA THR A 386 -1.82 -10.91 -5.95
C THR A 386 -2.51 -11.16 -4.60
N SER A 387 -1.79 -11.72 -3.63
CA SER A 387 -2.28 -11.99 -2.27
C SER A 387 -1.68 -11.05 -1.22
N LYS A 388 -0.43 -10.60 -1.40
CA LYS A 388 0.30 -9.79 -0.41
C LYS A 388 0.11 -8.28 -0.57
N VAL A 389 -0.35 -7.79 -1.73
CA VAL A 389 -0.45 -6.35 -2.01
C VAL A 389 -1.89 -5.85 -1.97
N LEU A 390 -2.18 -4.98 -1.02
CA LEU A 390 -3.48 -4.33 -0.85
C LEU A 390 -3.64 -3.14 -1.80
N GLY A 391 -4.80 -3.06 -2.47
CA GLY A 391 -5.13 -1.93 -3.34
C GLY A 391 -4.29 -1.85 -4.62
N MET A 392 -3.61 -2.93 -5.01
CA MET A 392 -2.95 -3.00 -6.32
C MET A 392 -4.02 -2.93 -7.41
N PRO A 393 -3.93 -2.00 -8.38
CA PRO A 393 -4.91 -1.88 -9.45
C PRO A 393 -5.02 -3.19 -10.23
N LYS A 394 -6.26 -3.56 -10.55
CA LYS A 394 -6.61 -4.75 -11.33
C LYS A 394 -7.56 -4.32 -12.44
N GLN A 395 -7.48 -5.00 -13.58
CA GLN A 395 -8.46 -4.83 -14.62
C GLN A 395 -9.69 -5.67 -14.27
N GLU A 396 -10.78 -4.98 -13.95
CA GLU A 396 -12.08 -5.59 -13.66
C GLU A 396 -12.91 -5.61 -14.94
N GLY A 397 -13.53 -6.75 -15.25
CA GLY A 397 -14.28 -6.92 -16.49
C GLY A 397 -14.17 -8.34 -17.03
N GLU A 398 -15.26 -8.91 -17.51
CA GLU A 398 -15.25 -10.25 -18.10
C GLU A 398 -14.57 -10.22 -19.46
N LEU A 399 -14.92 -9.24 -20.30
CA LEU A 399 -14.48 -9.16 -21.68
C LEU A 399 -12.99 -8.89 -21.78
N VAL A 400 -12.50 -7.94 -21.00
CA VAL A 400 -11.09 -7.52 -21.03
C VAL A 400 -10.13 -8.59 -20.50
N ASN A 401 -10.63 -9.53 -19.70
CA ASN A 401 -9.86 -10.66 -19.17
C ASN A 401 -9.97 -11.94 -20.04
N ARG A 402 -10.72 -11.90 -21.16
CA ARG A 402 -10.72 -13.00 -22.14
C ARG A 402 -9.42 -13.05 -22.92
N VAL A 403 -9.04 -14.25 -23.34
CA VAL A 403 -7.96 -14.41 -24.31
C VAL A 403 -8.40 -13.80 -25.64
N THR A 404 -7.49 -13.17 -26.38
CA THR A 404 -7.83 -12.36 -27.56
C THR A 404 -8.71 -13.09 -28.58
N PHE A 405 -8.46 -14.37 -28.86
CA PHE A 405 -9.29 -15.12 -29.81
C PHE A 405 -10.71 -15.37 -29.28
N ASP A 406 -10.89 -15.61 -27.98
CA ASP A 406 -12.22 -15.75 -27.37
C ASP A 406 -12.99 -14.43 -27.39
N PHE A 407 -12.32 -13.30 -27.20
CA PHE A 407 -12.94 -11.98 -27.34
C PHE A 407 -13.39 -11.74 -28.78
N VAL A 408 -12.55 -12.04 -29.78
CA VAL A 408 -12.89 -11.90 -31.19
C VAL A 408 -14.03 -12.82 -31.60
N ASP A 409 -14.02 -14.08 -31.16
CA ASP A 409 -15.10 -15.02 -31.39
C ASP A 409 -16.40 -14.50 -30.75
N GLU A 410 -16.35 -13.98 -29.52
CA GLU A 410 -17.52 -13.42 -28.85
C GLU A 410 -18.14 -12.25 -29.59
N VAL A 411 -17.33 -11.29 -30.08
CA VAL A 411 -17.80 -10.15 -30.89
C VAL A 411 -18.51 -10.62 -32.18
N SER A 412 -18.17 -11.81 -32.69
CA SER A 412 -18.76 -12.37 -33.91
C SER A 412 -20.00 -13.25 -33.68
N ARG A 413 -20.42 -13.45 -32.43
CA ARG A 413 -21.58 -14.28 -32.10
C ARG A 413 -22.90 -13.56 -32.37
N ASP A 414 -23.98 -14.34 -32.40
CA ASP A 414 -25.35 -13.83 -32.46
C ASP A 414 -25.79 -13.30 -31.09
N SER A 415 -25.08 -12.28 -30.59
CA SER A 415 -25.37 -11.55 -29.36
C SER A 415 -25.33 -10.04 -29.63
N PRO A 416 -26.11 -9.23 -28.91
CA PRO A 416 -26.11 -7.77 -29.08
C PRO A 416 -24.91 -7.07 -28.43
N ALA A 417 -24.18 -7.76 -27.54
CA ALA A 417 -22.95 -7.29 -26.90
C ALA A 417 -21.99 -8.48 -26.68
N PRO A 418 -20.65 -8.27 -26.68
CA PRO A 418 -19.93 -7.01 -26.90
C PRO A 418 -20.08 -6.48 -28.33
N GLY A 419 -20.20 -5.15 -28.46
CA GLY A 419 -20.52 -4.48 -29.73
C GLY A 419 -19.44 -3.54 -30.22
N GLY A 420 -19.83 -2.61 -31.11
CA GLY A 420 -18.93 -1.63 -31.70
C GLY A 420 -18.25 -0.71 -30.69
N GLY A 421 -18.91 -0.37 -29.57
CA GLY A 421 -18.33 0.47 -28.52
C GLY A 421 -17.20 -0.24 -27.77
N SER A 422 -17.39 -1.49 -27.35
CA SER A 422 -16.33 -2.33 -26.78
C SER A 422 -15.12 -2.46 -27.71
N VAL A 423 -15.34 -2.68 -29.01
CA VAL A 423 -14.24 -2.76 -30.00
C VAL A 423 -13.56 -1.40 -30.20
N ALA A 424 -14.31 -0.31 -30.19
CA ALA A 424 -13.77 1.05 -30.28
C ALA A 424 -12.84 1.37 -29.11
N ALA A 425 -13.24 1.03 -27.90
CA ALA A 425 -12.44 1.20 -26.69
C ALA A 425 -11.14 0.37 -26.76
N LEU A 426 -11.23 -0.89 -27.20
CA LEU A 426 -10.04 -1.73 -27.39
C LEU A 426 -9.09 -1.17 -28.47
N ALA A 427 -9.62 -0.67 -29.59
CA ALA A 427 -8.81 -0.06 -30.64
C ALA A 427 -8.06 1.17 -30.12
N GLY A 428 -8.75 2.05 -29.37
CA GLY A 428 -8.12 3.18 -28.69
C GLY A 428 -7.02 2.75 -27.71
N ALA A 429 -7.30 1.72 -26.89
CA ALA A 429 -6.34 1.20 -25.92
C ALA A 429 -5.06 0.69 -26.58
N LEU A 430 -5.19 -0.05 -27.69
CA LEU A 430 -4.05 -0.51 -28.50
C LEU A 430 -3.28 0.68 -29.10
N GLY A 431 -3.99 1.72 -29.53
CA GLY A 431 -3.38 2.96 -29.99
C GLY A 431 -2.50 3.64 -28.93
N ALA A 432 -3.07 3.85 -27.74
CA ALA A 432 -2.34 4.38 -26.59
C ALA A 432 -1.15 3.49 -26.19
N ALA A 433 -1.31 2.16 -26.22
CA ALA A 433 -0.26 1.21 -25.89
C ALA A 433 0.94 1.31 -26.84
N LEU A 434 0.71 1.45 -28.15
CA LEU A 434 1.79 1.61 -29.14
C LEU A 434 2.56 2.91 -28.92
N GLY A 435 1.87 4.04 -28.75
CA GLY A 435 2.54 5.32 -28.44
C GLY A 435 3.35 5.26 -27.13
N THR A 436 2.79 4.62 -26.10
CA THR A 436 3.46 4.38 -24.81
C THR A 436 4.68 3.48 -24.94
N MET A 437 4.59 2.42 -25.73
CA MET A 437 5.72 1.52 -26.02
C MET A 437 6.87 2.29 -26.65
N VAL A 438 6.58 3.12 -27.66
CA VAL A 438 7.61 3.95 -28.31
C VAL A 438 8.23 4.92 -27.31
N ALA A 439 7.44 5.58 -26.47
CA ALA A 439 7.94 6.46 -25.40
C ALA A 439 8.91 5.73 -24.45
N ASN A 440 8.54 4.54 -23.99
CA ASN A 440 9.38 3.72 -23.10
C ASN A 440 10.68 3.27 -23.76
N LEU A 441 10.62 2.81 -25.02
CA LEU A 441 11.80 2.40 -25.76
C LEU A 441 12.75 3.59 -26.02
N SER A 442 12.19 4.76 -26.34
CA SER A 442 12.95 5.99 -26.57
C SER A 442 13.62 6.51 -25.31
N ALA A 443 12.98 6.41 -24.13
CA ALA A 443 13.53 6.89 -22.87
C ALA A 443 14.90 6.27 -22.52
N THR A 444 15.16 5.05 -23.00
CA THR A 444 16.39 4.30 -22.73
C THR A 444 17.48 4.45 -23.81
N LYS A 445 17.21 5.17 -24.91
CA LYS A 445 18.17 5.36 -26.00
C LYS A 445 19.03 6.61 -25.78
N GLY A 446 20.34 6.46 -25.92
CA GLY A 446 21.32 7.52 -25.65
C GLY A 446 21.13 8.82 -26.45
N LYS A 447 20.54 8.78 -27.66
CA LYS A 447 20.24 9.99 -28.46
C LYS A 447 19.09 10.83 -27.90
N GLN A 448 18.16 10.18 -27.19
CA GLN A 448 16.92 10.77 -26.67
C GLN A 448 16.97 10.97 -25.15
N ALA A 449 18.10 10.66 -24.50
CA ALA A 449 18.27 10.84 -23.06
C ALA A 449 18.07 12.28 -22.59
N ALA A 450 18.30 13.28 -23.45
CA ALA A 450 18.01 14.69 -23.17
C ALA A 450 16.51 14.96 -22.97
N ASN A 451 15.63 14.12 -23.54
CA ASN A 451 14.18 14.23 -23.46
C ASN A 451 13.58 13.25 -22.44
N TYR A 452 14.40 12.67 -21.56
CA TYR A 452 13.97 11.61 -20.63
C TYR A 452 12.71 11.97 -19.85
N GLU A 453 12.66 13.15 -19.20
CA GLU A 453 11.50 13.57 -18.39
C GLU A 453 10.23 13.70 -19.24
N GLN A 454 10.36 14.20 -20.46
CA GLN A 454 9.23 14.32 -21.39
C GLN A 454 8.74 12.93 -21.83
N LEU A 455 9.64 12.02 -22.20
CA LEU A 455 9.31 10.65 -22.61
C LEU A 455 8.68 9.85 -21.47
N ALA A 456 9.19 10.00 -20.25
CA ALA A 456 8.62 9.40 -19.06
C ALA A 456 7.19 9.92 -18.80
N ALA A 457 6.97 11.24 -18.90
CA ALA A 457 5.66 11.84 -18.73
C ALA A 457 4.65 11.42 -19.83
N VAL A 458 5.11 11.26 -21.07
CA VAL A 458 4.28 10.70 -22.16
C VAL A 458 3.90 9.26 -21.85
N ALA A 459 4.84 8.43 -21.41
CA ALA A 459 4.58 7.03 -21.11
C ALA A 459 3.64 6.85 -19.90
N GLU A 460 3.80 7.64 -18.83
CA GLU A 460 2.90 7.64 -17.67
C GLU A 460 1.46 8.00 -18.08
N ARG A 461 1.28 9.08 -18.85
CA ARG A 461 -0.03 9.46 -19.39
C ARG A 461 -0.60 8.39 -20.32
N GLY A 462 0.23 7.83 -21.18
CA GLY A 462 -0.16 6.77 -22.12
C GLY A 462 -0.65 5.50 -21.42
N GLN A 463 -0.03 5.09 -20.30
CA GLN A 463 -0.57 4.01 -19.47
C GLN A 463 -1.94 4.35 -18.89
N ALA A 464 -2.12 5.57 -18.36
CA ALA A 464 -3.39 6.00 -17.77
C ALA A 464 -4.54 6.02 -18.81
N VAL A 465 -4.26 6.54 -20.01
CA VAL A 465 -5.22 6.53 -21.14
C VAL A 465 -5.53 5.11 -21.56
N LYS A 466 -4.50 4.26 -21.71
CA LYS A 466 -4.66 2.84 -22.06
C LYS A 466 -5.52 2.12 -21.02
N ASP A 467 -5.24 2.28 -19.72
CA ASP A 467 -6.02 1.63 -18.65
C ASP A 467 -7.47 2.11 -18.61
N THR A 468 -7.72 3.41 -18.87
CA THR A 468 -9.07 3.96 -18.96
C THR A 468 -9.86 3.38 -20.14
N LEU A 469 -9.22 3.25 -21.32
CA LEU A 469 -9.84 2.65 -22.50
C LEU A 469 -10.10 1.15 -22.34
N ILE A 470 -9.19 0.44 -21.67
CA ILE A 470 -9.36 -0.98 -21.31
C ILE A 470 -10.59 -1.17 -20.41
N ALA A 471 -10.78 -0.33 -19.39
CA ALA A 471 -12.01 -0.34 -18.58
C ALA A 471 -13.27 0.01 -19.40
N GLY A 472 -13.12 0.82 -20.46
CA GLY A 472 -14.18 1.16 -21.40
C GLY A 472 -14.77 -0.03 -22.16
N VAL A 473 -14.02 -1.12 -22.33
CA VAL A 473 -14.47 -2.32 -23.07
C VAL A 473 -15.70 -2.95 -22.40
N ASP A 474 -15.61 -3.19 -21.10
CA ASP A 474 -16.71 -3.77 -20.29
C ASP A 474 -17.76 -2.71 -19.92
N ALA A 475 -17.36 -1.44 -19.77
CA ALA A 475 -18.28 -0.35 -19.46
C ALA A 475 -19.34 -0.15 -20.56
N ASP A 476 -18.96 -0.30 -21.84
CA ASP A 476 -19.89 -0.21 -22.98
C ASP A 476 -20.99 -1.29 -22.90
N THR A 477 -20.58 -2.54 -22.68
CA THR A 477 -21.50 -3.67 -22.54
C THR A 477 -22.41 -3.49 -21.31
N SER A 478 -21.84 -3.08 -20.18
CA SER A 478 -22.60 -2.85 -18.94
C SER A 478 -23.63 -1.72 -19.09
N ALA A 479 -23.28 -0.65 -19.81
CA ALA A 479 -24.20 0.45 -20.07
C ALA A 479 -25.34 0.03 -21.02
N PHE A 480 -25.04 -0.78 -22.03
CA PHE A 480 -26.04 -1.30 -22.95
C PHE A 480 -27.00 -2.30 -22.27
N ASP A 481 -26.49 -3.15 -21.37
CA ASP A 481 -27.33 -4.05 -20.57
C ASP A 481 -28.36 -3.29 -19.72
N GLY A 482 -28.00 -2.10 -19.23
CA GLY A 482 -28.92 -1.19 -18.56
C GLY A 482 -30.10 -0.75 -19.44
N VAL A 483 -29.83 -0.46 -20.72
CA VAL A 483 -30.88 -0.14 -21.71
C VAL A 483 -31.78 -1.35 -21.95
N ILE A 484 -31.20 -2.55 -22.13
CA ILE A 484 -31.97 -3.79 -22.32
C ILE A 484 -32.84 -4.10 -21.09
N ALA A 485 -32.32 -3.90 -19.88
CA ALA A 485 -33.09 -4.07 -18.66
C ALA A 485 -34.29 -3.11 -18.60
N ALA A 486 -34.08 -1.84 -18.96
CA ALA A 486 -35.16 -0.85 -19.05
C ALA A 486 -36.21 -1.22 -20.12
N MET A 487 -35.79 -1.74 -21.29
CA MET A 487 -36.71 -2.22 -22.32
C MET A 487 -37.61 -3.37 -21.86
N ARG A 488 -37.12 -4.22 -20.95
CA ARG A 488 -37.82 -5.38 -20.39
C ARG A 488 -38.80 -5.04 -19.25
N MET A 489 -38.84 -3.79 -18.79
CA MET A 489 -39.75 -3.37 -17.72
C MET A 489 -41.23 -3.53 -18.13
N PRO A 490 -42.13 -3.81 -17.17
CA PRO A 490 -43.57 -3.90 -17.41
C PRO A 490 -44.16 -2.65 -18.06
N LYS A 491 -45.27 -2.80 -18.78
CA LYS A 491 -45.92 -1.74 -19.57
C LYS A 491 -47.44 -1.88 -19.61
N ASP A 492 -48.02 -2.36 -18.53
CA ASP A 492 -49.46 -2.69 -18.46
C ASP A 492 -50.30 -1.57 -17.85
N SER A 493 -49.67 -0.52 -17.29
CA SER A 493 -50.32 0.64 -16.68
C SER A 493 -49.57 1.93 -16.99
N ASP A 494 -50.27 3.07 -16.91
CA ASP A 494 -49.70 4.40 -17.19
C ASP A 494 -48.52 4.73 -16.26
N GLU A 495 -48.57 4.28 -15.00
CA GLU A 495 -47.47 4.44 -14.04
C GLU A 495 -46.24 3.60 -14.43
N GLN A 496 -46.46 2.38 -14.92
CA GLN A 496 -45.38 1.54 -15.45
C GLN A 496 -44.79 2.09 -16.74
N HIS A 497 -45.61 2.67 -17.62
CA HIS A 497 -45.13 3.38 -18.81
C HIS A 497 -44.20 4.54 -18.43
N ALA A 498 -44.64 5.43 -17.54
CA ALA A 498 -43.83 6.56 -17.10
C ALA A 498 -42.50 6.11 -16.44
N THR A 499 -42.55 5.08 -15.60
CA THR A 499 -41.36 4.53 -14.94
C THR A 499 -40.39 3.91 -15.95
N ARG A 500 -40.91 3.14 -16.92
CA ARG A 500 -40.13 2.54 -17.99
C ARG A 500 -39.49 3.60 -18.88
N ASP A 501 -40.22 4.63 -19.27
CA ASP A 501 -39.72 5.68 -20.16
C ASP A 501 -38.61 6.50 -19.49
N ALA A 502 -38.77 6.81 -18.19
CA ALA A 502 -37.70 7.44 -17.39
C ALA A 502 -36.45 6.55 -17.26
N ALA A 503 -36.63 5.24 -17.06
CA ALA A 503 -35.53 4.29 -17.00
C ALA A 503 -34.81 4.14 -18.35
N LEU A 504 -35.56 4.13 -19.46
CA LEU A 504 -34.99 4.10 -20.81
C LEU A 504 -34.19 5.35 -21.11
N GLU A 505 -34.72 6.53 -20.81
CA GLU A 505 -34.01 7.79 -21.03
C GLU A 505 -32.70 7.82 -20.21
N SER A 506 -32.76 7.45 -18.93
CA SER A 506 -31.57 7.35 -18.08
C SER A 506 -30.57 6.32 -18.63
N GLY A 507 -31.05 5.17 -19.10
CA GLY A 507 -30.23 4.12 -19.69
C GLY A 507 -29.52 4.60 -20.96
N TYR A 508 -30.23 5.24 -21.88
CA TYR A 508 -29.65 5.76 -23.12
C TYR A 508 -28.67 6.91 -22.86
N ARG A 509 -28.94 7.79 -21.88
CA ARG A 509 -27.97 8.81 -21.47
C ARG A 509 -26.67 8.17 -20.98
N ALA A 510 -26.75 7.18 -20.09
CA ALA A 510 -25.58 6.46 -19.61
C ALA A 510 -24.83 5.74 -20.76
N ALA A 511 -25.55 5.04 -21.63
CA ALA A 511 -25.00 4.37 -22.81
C ALA A 511 -24.48 5.34 -23.88
N THR A 512 -24.83 6.62 -23.83
CA THR A 512 -24.27 7.68 -24.70
C THR A 512 -22.98 8.24 -24.13
N MET A 513 -22.92 8.43 -22.81
CA MET A 513 -21.77 9.03 -22.14
C MET A 513 -20.53 8.12 -22.16
N VAL A 514 -20.71 6.78 -22.12
CA VAL A 514 -19.59 5.84 -22.18
C VAL A 514 -18.82 5.94 -23.52
N PRO A 515 -19.46 5.81 -24.70
CA PRO A 515 -18.78 6.01 -25.98
C PRO A 515 -18.25 7.44 -26.16
N LEU A 516 -18.93 8.48 -25.66
CA LEU A 516 -18.40 9.85 -25.72
C LEU A 516 -17.07 9.97 -24.96
N ALA A 517 -17.01 9.41 -23.75
CA ALA A 517 -15.76 9.32 -22.98
C ALA A 517 -14.71 8.47 -23.73
N THR A 518 -15.11 7.41 -24.44
CA THR A 518 -14.20 6.65 -25.31
C THR A 518 -13.61 7.53 -26.43
N VAL A 519 -14.39 8.41 -27.06
CA VAL A 519 -13.88 9.37 -28.06
C VAL A 519 -12.85 10.31 -27.44
N GLU A 520 -13.14 10.87 -26.27
CA GLU A 520 -12.21 11.73 -25.52
C GLU A 520 -10.90 11.00 -25.19
N GLN A 521 -10.98 9.76 -24.72
CA GLN A 521 -9.78 8.97 -24.42
C GLN A 521 -9.01 8.57 -25.69
N CYS A 522 -9.69 8.36 -26.83
CA CYS A 522 -9.03 8.18 -28.12
C CYS A 522 -8.30 9.47 -28.59
N ARG A 523 -8.86 10.65 -28.30
CA ARG A 523 -8.17 11.94 -28.50
C ARG A 523 -6.91 12.01 -27.66
N ASP A 524 -6.97 11.59 -26.39
CA ASP A 524 -5.78 11.56 -25.52
C ASP A 524 -4.74 10.54 -26.00
N ALA A 525 -5.16 9.39 -26.53
CA ALA A 525 -4.27 8.41 -27.16
C ALA A 525 -3.57 8.97 -28.41
N LEU A 526 -4.30 9.76 -29.22
CA LEU A 526 -3.75 10.48 -30.36
C LEU A 526 -2.75 11.56 -29.94
N THR A 527 -3.00 12.25 -28.82
CA THR A 527 -2.05 13.20 -28.23
C THR A 527 -0.74 12.50 -27.87
N VAL A 528 -0.81 11.33 -27.22
CA VAL A 528 0.38 10.51 -26.92
C VAL A 528 1.15 10.14 -28.21
N CYS A 529 0.45 9.72 -29.26
CA CYS A 529 1.09 9.40 -30.54
C CYS A 529 1.69 10.64 -31.22
N SER A 530 1.01 11.79 -31.16
CA SER A 530 1.46 13.06 -31.75
C SER A 530 2.72 13.58 -31.10
N GLU A 531 2.79 13.56 -29.77
CA GLU A 531 4.01 13.92 -29.05
C GLU A 531 5.17 12.98 -29.39
N MET A 532 4.89 11.67 -29.52
CA MET A 532 5.91 10.71 -29.94
C MET A 532 6.35 10.89 -31.38
N ALA A 533 5.48 11.31 -32.29
CA ALA A 533 5.84 11.56 -33.68
C ALA A 533 6.92 12.65 -33.81
N GLY A 534 6.96 13.62 -32.89
CA GLY A 534 8.00 14.65 -32.83
C GLY A 534 9.35 14.19 -32.26
N MET A 535 9.41 13.02 -31.63
CA MET A 535 10.58 12.52 -30.89
C MET A 535 11.08 11.14 -31.34
N MET A 536 10.32 10.45 -32.19
CA MET A 536 10.59 9.07 -32.59
C MET A 536 11.85 8.93 -33.46
N ASP A 537 12.47 7.76 -33.40
CA ASP A 537 13.42 7.33 -34.43
C ASP A 537 12.67 6.76 -35.63
N SER A 538 13.32 6.72 -36.80
CA SER A 538 12.74 6.13 -38.01
C SER A 538 12.30 4.67 -37.86
N ALA A 539 13.01 3.89 -37.04
CA ALA A 539 12.65 2.51 -36.74
C ALA A 539 11.34 2.34 -35.94
N MET A 540 10.79 3.42 -35.40
CA MET A 540 9.57 3.43 -34.58
C MET A 540 8.39 4.10 -35.30
N ALA A 541 8.60 4.67 -36.50
CA ALA A 541 7.58 5.42 -37.22
C ALA A 541 6.34 4.58 -37.55
N SER A 542 6.53 3.29 -37.87
CA SER A 542 5.42 2.36 -38.11
C SER A 542 4.54 2.16 -36.88
N ASP A 543 5.13 2.10 -35.69
CA ASP A 543 4.42 1.85 -34.44
C ASP A 543 3.61 3.08 -34.02
N VAL A 544 4.21 4.27 -34.12
CA VAL A 544 3.52 5.55 -33.85
C VAL A 544 2.38 5.76 -34.84
N GLY A 545 2.61 5.52 -36.14
CA GLY A 545 1.57 5.63 -37.16
C GLY A 545 0.43 4.65 -36.96
N SER A 546 0.73 3.37 -36.70
CA SER A 546 -0.28 2.36 -36.40
C SER A 546 -1.09 2.72 -35.16
N GLY A 547 -0.43 3.24 -34.12
CA GLY A 547 -1.09 3.70 -32.90
C GLY A 547 -2.11 4.80 -33.16
N ALA A 548 -1.73 5.83 -33.93
CA ALA A 548 -2.63 6.91 -34.29
C ALA A 548 -3.80 6.46 -35.16
N LEU A 549 -3.58 5.57 -36.14
CA LEU A 549 -4.66 5.02 -36.97
C LEU A 549 -5.68 4.23 -36.14
N LEU A 550 -5.22 3.40 -35.19
CA LEU A 550 -6.10 2.64 -34.30
C LEU A 550 -6.90 3.56 -33.37
N ALA A 551 -6.25 4.57 -32.79
CA ALA A 551 -6.93 5.56 -31.94
C ALA A 551 -7.97 6.37 -32.73
N GLN A 552 -7.66 6.78 -33.96
CA GLN A 552 -8.63 7.47 -34.82
C GLN A 552 -9.80 6.57 -35.21
N ALA A 553 -9.54 5.30 -35.53
CA ALA A 553 -10.59 4.32 -35.82
C ALA A 553 -11.48 4.09 -34.59
N GLY A 554 -10.89 3.99 -33.39
CA GLY A 554 -11.59 3.92 -32.11
C GLY A 554 -12.51 5.12 -31.90
N ALA A 555 -12.00 6.35 -32.06
CA ALA A 555 -12.79 7.58 -31.93
C ALA A 555 -14.00 7.59 -32.87
N ARG A 556 -13.80 7.26 -34.16
CA ARG A 556 -14.87 7.25 -35.16
C ARG A 556 -15.89 6.13 -34.89
N SER A 557 -15.44 4.97 -34.46
CA SER A 557 -16.32 3.84 -34.12
C SER A 557 -17.17 4.15 -32.89
N ALA A 558 -16.58 4.71 -31.83
CA ALA A 558 -17.31 5.15 -30.64
C ALA A 558 -18.33 6.25 -30.97
N ALA A 559 -17.99 7.19 -31.86
CA ALA A 559 -18.91 8.24 -32.31
C ALA A 559 -20.19 7.71 -32.96
N TYR A 560 -20.14 6.56 -33.66
CA TYR A 560 -21.35 5.93 -34.18
C TYR A 560 -22.30 5.46 -33.07
N ASN A 561 -21.74 4.97 -31.96
CA ASN A 561 -22.52 4.54 -30.79
C ASN A 561 -23.13 5.74 -30.05
N VAL A 562 -22.42 6.88 -29.96
CA VAL A 562 -23.01 8.13 -29.46
C VAL A 562 -24.21 8.53 -30.33
N ARG A 563 -24.01 8.65 -31.64
CA ARG A 563 -25.05 9.15 -32.56
C ARG A 563 -26.27 8.24 -32.69
N ILE A 564 -26.11 6.92 -32.54
CA ILE A 564 -27.26 6.01 -32.56
C ILE A 564 -28.10 6.15 -31.29
N ASN A 565 -27.45 6.31 -30.12
CA ASN A 565 -28.14 6.47 -28.84
C ASN A 565 -28.85 7.82 -28.72
N LEU A 566 -28.27 8.90 -29.27
CA LEU A 566 -28.91 10.23 -29.28
C LEU A 566 -30.29 10.24 -29.97
N LYS A 567 -30.55 9.32 -30.91
CA LYS A 567 -31.86 9.22 -31.59
C LYS A 567 -32.99 8.77 -30.66
N GLU A 568 -32.64 8.10 -29.55
CA GLU A 568 -33.57 7.50 -28.61
C GLU A 568 -33.78 8.40 -27.37
N ILE A 569 -33.10 9.55 -27.28
CA ILE A 569 -33.17 10.49 -26.15
C ILE A 569 -34.08 11.68 -26.52
N PRO A 570 -35.18 11.92 -25.78
CA PRO A 570 -36.10 13.03 -26.08
C PRO A 570 -35.56 14.42 -25.74
N ASP A 571 -34.58 14.53 -24.83
CA ASP A 571 -34.01 15.81 -24.40
C ASP A 571 -33.14 16.43 -25.51
N GLU A 572 -33.77 17.28 -26.32
CA GLU A 572 -33.12 17.99 -27.43
C GLU A 572 -31.90 18.81 -27.00
N LYS A 573 -31.91 19.37 -25.79
CA LYS A 573 -30.79 20.16 -25.28
C LYS A 573 -29.59 19.26 -25.02
N PHE A 574 -29.79 18.15 -24.31
CA PHE A 574 -28.74 17.15 -24.10
C PHE A 574 -28.20 16.61 -25.42
N CYS A 575 -29.08 16.31 -26.38
CA CYS A 575 -28.67 15.80 -27.69
C CYS A 575 -27.82 16.81 -28.47
N SER A 576 -28.21 18.08 -28.50
CA SER A 576 -27.43 19.13 -29.18
C SER A 576 -26.08 19.35 -28.50
N GLU A 577 -26.05 19.50 -27.17
CA GLU A 577 -24.79 19.73 -26.43
C GLU A 577 -23.82 18.54 -26.57
N THR A 578 -24.35 17.31 -26.58
CA THR A 578 -23.55 16.10 -26.75
C THR A 578 -23.01 15.95 -28.18
N ASP A 579 -23.81 16.24 -29.22
CA ASP A 579 -23.33 16.15 -30.61
C ASP A 579 -22.30 17.25 -30.91
N ASP A 580 -22.48 18.47 -30.38
CA ASP A 580 -21.50 19.55 -30.51
C ASP A 580 -20.15 19.19 -29.84
N ALA A 581 -20.21 18.63 -28.63
CA ALA A 581 -19.01 18.12 -27.94
C ALA A 581 -18.35 16.99 -28.74
N LEU A 582 -19.13 16.03 -29.25
CA LEU A 582 -18.64 14.94 -30.08
C LEU A 582 -17.93 15.45 -31.34
N ASN A 583 -18.53 16.39 -32.07
CA ASN A 583 -17.97 16.92 -33.31
C ASN A 583 -16.68 17.71 -33.03
N THR A 584 -16.59 18.41 -31.90
CA THR A 584 -15.36 19.07 -31.45
C THR A 584 -14.25 18.06 -31.21
N LEU A 585 -14.52 17.00 -30.43
CA LEU A 585 -13.55 15.94 -30.16
C LEU A 585 -13.08 15.21 -31.44
N LEU A 586 -14.00 14.94 -32.38
CA LEU A 586 -13.65 14.33 -33.66
C LEU A 586 -12.76 15.24 -34.51
N GLY A 587 -13.00 16.55 -34.50
CA GLY A 587 -12.15 17.52 -35.19
C GLY A 587 -10.72 17.55 -34.62
N GLU A 588 -10.60 17.48 -33.29
CA GLU A 588 -9.30 17.36 -32.60
C GLU A 588 -8.59 16.04 -32.98
N CYS A 589 -9.32 14.92 -32.96
CA CYS A 589 -8.79 13.62 -33.34
C CYS A 589 -8.25 13.63 -34.79
N ASP A 590 -9.02 14.18 -35.73
CA ASP A 590 -8.61 14.24 -37.13
C ASP A 590 -7.37 15.12 -37.33
N SER A 591 -7.27 16.25 -36.62
CA SER A 591 -6.09 17.12 -36.66
C SER A 591 -4.84 16.44 -36.08
N LEU A 592 -4.96 15.74 -34.95
CA LEU A 592 -3.85 15.02 -34.33
C LEU A 592 -3.40 13.85 -35.21
N ALA A 593 -4.33 13.06 -35.74
CA ALA A 593 -4.02 11.94 -36.63
C ALA A 593 -3.30 12.43 -37.89
N ALA A 594 -3.79 13.50 -38.52
CA ALA A 594 -3.14 14.08 -39.71
C ALA A 594 -1.69 14.51 -39.42
N THR A 595 -1.47 15.18 -38.28
CA THR A 595 -0.14 15.59 -37.82
C THR A 595 0.80 14.40 -37.66
N VAL A 596 0.32 13.32 -37.03
CA VAL A 596 1.11 12.09 -36.86
C VAL A 596 1.44 11.46 -38.21
N MET A 597 0.45 11.33 -39.10
CA MET A 597 0.65 10.70 -40.41
C MET A 597 1.67 11.48 -41.25
N GLU A 598 1.60 12.82 -41.26
CA GLU A 598 2.57 13.65 -41.97
C GLU A 598 3.99 13.42 -41.46
N ALA A 599 4.18 13.39 -40.13
CA ALA A 599 5.48 13.13 -39.52
C ALA A 599 6.00 11.71 -39.82
N VAL A 600 5.11 10.70 -39.82
CA VAL A 600 5.46 9.30 -40.14
C VAL A 600 5.88 9.17 -41.60
N GLU A 601 5.09 9.67 -42.55
CA GLU A 601 5.42 9.59 -43.98
C GLU A 601 6.72 10.35 -44.30
N ALA A 602 6.90 11.54 -43.72
CA ALA A 602 8.15 12.27 -43.86
C ALA A 602 9.36 11.47 -43.32
N THR A 603 9.17 10.68 -42.28
CA THR A 603 10.23 9.85 -41.69
C THR A 603 10.51 8.60 -42.51
N LEU A 604 9.50 8.00 -43.15
CA LEU A 604 9.65 6.79 -43.99
C LEU A 604 10.25 7.08 -45.37
N HIS A 605 10.11 8.30 -45.87
CA HIS A 605 10.62 8.73 -47.17
C HIS A 605 12.03 9.33 -47.14
N ASN A 606 12.59 9.53 -45.94
CA ASN A 606 13.98 9.94 -45.71
C ASN A 606 14.85 8.74 -45.33
#